data_AF-G7QA57-F1
#
_entry.id   AF-G7QA57-F1
#
_cell.length_a   1.000
_cell.length_b   1.000
_cell.length_c   1.000
_cell.angle_alpha   90.00
_cell.angle_beta   90.00
_cell.angle_gamma   90.00
#
_symmetry.space_group_name_H-M   'P 1'
#
loop_
_entity.id
_entity.type
_entity.pdbx_description
1 polymer ?
#
loop_
_entity_poly.entity_id
_entity_poly.type
_entity_poly.pdbx_seq_one_letter_code
_entity_poly.pdbx_strand_id
1 'polypeptide(L)'
;MKRFLCACLLALAAATSALAMDLHQGFGKYPFGKSCKELFEGPSFGIERARPIWDRQLQMFGLAYDPEVVAKSPFVLYYDKDEKPEFQGVPLGRIYYGCDKDSGRFSLVVLAHDLISVRQLVQQTTALLGEPTNTTMIQTIWALPNLYVQIDQVFMIIYDRRAGKI
;
A
#
# COMPACT_ATOMS: atom_id res chain seq x y z
N MET A 1 45.53 -34.26 -1.28
CA MET A 1 44.61 -33.84 -0.18
C MET A 1 44.85 -32.37 0.14
N LYS A 2 43.79 -31.62 0.45
CA LYS A 2 43.71 -30.16 0.67
C LYS A 2 43.61 -29.32 -0.61
N ARG A 3 42.41 -28.76 -0.82
CA ARG A 3 42.05 -27.49 -1.52
C ARG A 3 40.77 -27.64 -2.35
N PHE A 4 39.69 -28.14 -1.76
CA PHE A 4 38.35 -28.08 -2.35
C PHE A 4 37.29 -28.05 -1.24
N LEU A 5 37.28 -27.01 -0.41
CA LEU A 5 36.25 -26.82 0.62
C LEU A 5 36.32 -25.39 1.16
N CYS A 6 36.12 -24.38 0.30
CA CYS A 6 35.90 -23.00 0.77
C CYS A 6 35.01 -22.16 -0.17
N ALA A 7 34.64 -22.63 -1.36
CA ALA A 7 33.98 -21.79 -2.36
C ALA A 7 32.43 -21.83 -2.36
N CYS A 8 31.79 -22.68 -1.54
CA CYS A 8 30.31 -22.78 -1.53
C CYS A 8 29.61 -22.01 -0.41
N LEU A 9 30.33 -21.34 0.49
CA LEU A 9 29.71 -20.60 1.60
C LEU A 9 29.45 -19.11 1.30
N LEU A 10 29.94 -18.60 0.16
CA LEU A 10 29.74 -17.21 -0.26
C LEU A 10 28.54 -17.00 -1.21
N ALA A 11 27.87 -18.09 -1.64
CA ALA A 11 26.74 -18.02 -2.56
C ALA A 11 25.36 -17.89 -1.86
N LEU A 12 25.29 -18.01 -0.52
CA LEU A 12 24.03 -17.91 0.22
C LEU A 12 23.75 -16.53 0.85
N ALA A 13 24.68 -15.57 0.77
CA ALA A 13 24.51 -14.26 1.39
C ALA A 13 23.81 -13.22 0.50
N ALA A 14 23.40 -13.58 -0.72
CA ALA A 14 22.66 -12.69 -1.63
C ALA A 14 21.15 -12.97 -1.67
N ALA A 15 20.63 -13.78 -0.74
CA ALA A 15 19.21 -13.73 -0.40
C ALA A 15 18.99 -12.45 0.42
N THR A 16 18.93 -11.32 -0.28
CA THR A 16 18.36 -10.10 0.29
C THR A 16 17.00 -10.49 0.83
N SER A 17 16.84 -10.26 2.12
CA SER A 17 15.66 -10.62 2.88
C SER A 17 14.44 -10.03 2.19
N ALA A 18 13.72 -10.84 1.42
CA ALA A 18 12.30 -10.67 1.21
C ALA A 18 11.65 -10.90 2.58
N LEU A 19 11.85 -9.95 3.51
CA LEU A 19 11.03 -9.85 4.69
C LEU A 19 9.63 -9.66 4.13
N ALA A 20 8.83 -10.71 4.22
CA ALA A 20 7.43 -10.66 3.84
C ALA A 20 6.82 -9.43 4.52
N MET A 21 6.34 -8.50 3.72
CA MET A 21 5.77 -7.25 4.23
C MET A 21 4.57 -7.58 5.13
N ASP A 22 4.62 -7.11 6.37
CA ASP A 22 3.50 -7.19 7.31
C ASP A 22 2.64 -5.92 7.19
N LEU A 23 1.47 -6.08 6.54
CA LEU A 23 0.51 -5.00 6.35
C LEU A 23 -0.08 -4.46 7.66
N HIS A 24 0.01 -5.20 8.76
CA HIS A 24 -0.40 -4.70 10.07
C HIS A 24 0.63 -3.74 10.70
N GLN A 25 1.82 -3.58 10.13
CA GLN A 25 2.85 -2.67 10.66
C GLN A 25 3.12 -1.49 9.74
N GLY A 26 2.99 -1.66 8.43
CA GLY A 26 3.36 -0.65 7.46
C GLY A 26 3.21 -1.14 6.03
N PHE A 27 3.90 -0.44 5.14
CA PHE A 27 4.00 -0.80 3.74
C PHE A 27 5.44 -0.63 3.23
N GLY A 28 6.00 -1.70 2.68
CA GLY A 28 7.40 -1.78 2.29
C GLY A 28 8.31 -1.47 3.49
N LYS A 29 9.15 -0.45 3.34
CA LYS A 29 10.04 0.04 4.41
C LYS A 29 9.39 1.10 5.32
N TYR A 30 8.16 1.51 5.07
CA TYR A 30 7.51 2.63 5.75
C TYR A 30 6.51 2.15 6.81
N PRO A 31 6.73 2.44 8.11
CA PRO A 31 5.80 2.05 9.17
C PRO A 31 4.59 2.98 9.23
N PHE A 32 3.39 2.43 9.40
CA PHE A 32 2.20 3.25 9.67
C PHE A 32 2.36 4.08 10.95
N GLY A 33 1.71 5.24 10.99
CA GLY A 33 1.75 6.19 12.11
C GLY A 33 2.99 7.06 12.17
N LYS A 34 4.02 6.81 11.35
CA LYS A 34 5.21 7.66 11.23
C LYS A 34 4.88 9.01 10.61
N SER A 35 5.71 10.00 10.91
CA SER A 35 5.58 11.36 10.39
C SER A 35 5.79 11.38 8.87
N CYS A 36 4.81 11.88 8.13
CA CYS A 36 4.94 12.01 6.68
C CYS A 36 6.03 13.00 6.25
N LYS A 37 6.28 14.01 7.08
CA LYS A 37 7.39 14.92 6.92
C LYS A 37 8.73 14.16 6.94
N GLU A 38 8.88 13.22 7.87
CA GLU A 38 10.08 12.38 7.95
C GLU A 38 10.21 11.44 6.74
N LEU A 39 9.08 10.87 6.28
CA LEU A 39 9.10 9.82 5.26
C LEU A 39 9.14 10.34 3.81
N PHE A 40 8.50 11.48 3.52
CA PHE A 40 8.14 11.88 2.13
C PHE A 40 8.57 13.31 1.75
N GLU A 41 9.54 13.91 2.46
CA GLU A 41 10.09 15.25 2.12
C GLU A 41 11.24 15.23 1.09
N GLY A 42 11.63 14.05 0.60
CA GLY A 42 12.72 13.93 -0.38
C GLY A 42 12.36 14.50 -1.77
N PRO A 43 13.35 14.92 -2.58
CA PRO A 43 13.11 15.50 -3.90
C PRO A 43 12.50 14.52 -4.92
N SER A 44 12.69 13.22 -4.70
CA SER A 44 12.06 12.17 -5.52
C SER A 44 10.55 12.11 -5.34
N PHE A 45 10.02 12.62 -4.21
CA PHE A 45 8.59 12.61 -3.95
C PHE A 45 7.85 13.70 -4.73
N GLY A 46 6.70 13.31 -5.29
CA GLY A 46 5.68 14.20 -5.83
C GLY A 46 4.39 14.10 -5.01
N ILE A 47 3.48 15.04 -5.25
CA ILE A 47 2.14 15.03 -4.65
C ILE A 47 1.13 14.75 -5.77
N GLU A 48 0.34 13.71 -5.60
CA GLU A 48 -0.76 13.39 -6.52
C GLU A 48 -1.87 14.45 -6.38
N ARG A 49 -2.70 14.65 -7.40
CA ARG A 49 -3.87 15.55 -7.33
C ARG A 49 -5.11 14.82 -6.84
N ALA A 50 -5.27 13.55 -7.21
CA ALA A 50 -6.37 12.73 -6.71
C ALA A 50 -6.34 12.58 -5.18
N ARG A 51 -7.50 12.43 -4.55
CA ARG A 51 -7.61 12.19 -3.11
C ARG A 51 -8.53 11.02 -2.76
N PRO A 52 -8.15 10.17 -1.78
CA PRO A 52 -9.04 9.17 -1.23
C PRO A 52 -10.20 9.82 -0.48
N ILE A 53 -11.42 9.35 -0.76
CA ILE A 53 -12.65 9.76 -0.08
C ILE A 53 -13.33 8.49 0.43
N TRP A 54 -13.69 8.49 1.71
CA TRP A 54 -14.45 7.39 2.30
C TRP A 54 -15.94 7.57 2.00
N ASP A 55 -16.53 6.61 1.28
CA ASP A 55 -17.96 6.50 1.11
C ASP A 55 -18.56 5.72 2.28
N ARG A 56 -19.36 6.40 3.12
CA ARG A 56 -19.99 5.78 4.29
C ARG A 56 -21.11 4.80 3.95
N GLN A 57 -21.77 4.94 2.81
CA GLN A 57 -22.85 4.04 2.42
C GLN A 57 -22.29 2.73 1.86
N LEU A 58 -21.26 2.84 1.01
CA LEU A 58 -20.61 1.69 0.39
C LEU A 58 -19.49 1.10 1.24
N GLN A 59 -19.10 1.78 2.32
CA GLN A 59 -18.00 1.40 3.23
C GLN A 59 -16.71 1.13 2.44
N MET A 60 -16.38 2.03 1.51
CA MET A 60 -15.22 1.90 0.63
C MET A 60 -14.56 3.25 0.36
N PHE A 61 -13.31 3.21 -0.08
CA PHE A 61 -12.61 4.37 -0.61
C PHE A 61 -12.87 4.52 -2.11
N GLY A 62 -13.08 5.75 -2.56
CA GLY A 62 -12.94 6.16 -3.96
C GLY A 62 -11.81 7.20 -4.11
N LEU A 63 -11.38 7.46 -5.34
CA LEU A 63 -10.48 8.56 -5.65
C LEU A 63 -11.25 9.70 -6.33
N ALA A 64 -11.16 10.90 -5.75
CA ALA A 64 -11.74 12.11 -6.31
C ALA A 64 -10.67 12.99 -6.96
N TYR A 65 -11.03 13.62 -8.08
CA TYR A 65 -10.22 14.63 -8.78
C TYR A 65 -10.85 16.02 -8.75
N ASP A 66 -12.16 16.10 -8.52
CA ASP A 66 -12.88 17.36 -8.41
C ASP A 66 -12.32 18.18 -7.23
N PRO A 67 -11.89 19.45 -7.44
CA PRO A 67 -11.26 20.26 -6.40
C PRO A 67 -12.11 20.45 -5.14
N GLU A 68 -13.43 20.60 -5.27
CA GLU A 68 -14.34 20.81 -4.14
C GLU A 68 -14.48 19.55 -3.30
N VAL A 69 -14.44 18.37 -3.94
CA VAL A 69 -14.44 17.08 -3.25
C VAL A 69 -13.07 16.78 -2.64
N VAL A 70 -12.00 17.03 -3.38
CA VAL A 70 -10.59 16.86 -2.96
C VAL A 70 -10.28 17.66 -1.70
N ALA A 71 -10.82 18.88 -1.58
CA ALA A 71 -10.66 19.71 -0.39
C ALA A 71 -11.18 19.04 0.89
N LYS A 72 -12.23 18.20 0.78
CA LYS A 72 -12.87 17.49 1.89
C LYS A 72 -12.15 16.21 2.30
N SER A 73 -11.24 15.69 1.47
CA SER A 73 -10.45 14.51 1.83
C SER A 73 -9.57 14.80 3.04
N PRO A 74 -9.49 13.90 4.04
CA PRO A 74 -8.53 14.05 5.13
C PRO A 74 -7.11 13.65 4.72
N PHE A 75 -6.87 13.23 3.47
CA PHE A 75 -5.57 12.69 3.06
C PHE A 75 -4.81 13.60 2.10
N VAL A 76 -3.48 13.45 2.05
CA VAL A 76 -2.60 13.89 0.96
C VAL A 76 -1.85 12.68 0.46
N LEU A 77 -1.79 12.51 -0.86
CA LEU A 77 -1.10 11.39 -1.49
C LEU A 77 0.27 11.83 -2.02
N TYR A 78 1.32 11.18 -1.55
CA TYR A 78 2.69 11.31 -2.03
C TYR A 78 3.04 10.12 -2.92
N TYR A 79 3.93 10.29 -3.90
CA TYR A 79 4.47 9.17 -4.67
C TYR A 79 5.95 9.40 -4.94
N ASP A 80 6.74 8.34 -4.94
CA ASP A 80 8.14 8.39 -5.34
C ASP A 80 8.22 8.28 -6.87
N LYS A 81 8.84 9.27 -7.53
CA LYS A 81 8.98 9.32 -8.99
C LYS A 81 9.93 8.25 -9.52
N ASP A 82 10.85 7.79 -8.69
CA ASP A 82 11.94 6.89 -9.08
C ASP A 82 11.70 5.44 -8.63
N GLU A 83 10.61 5.20 -7.88
CA GLU A 83 10.23 3.86 -7.43
C GLU A 83 9.77 2.98 -8.59
N LYS A 84 10.16 1.71 -8.55
CA LYS A 84 9.62 0.64 -9.40
C LYS A 84 8.55 -0.09 -8.59
N PRO A 85 7.27 0.24 -8.78
CA PRO A 85 6.24 -0.16 -7.84
C PRO A 85 5.84 -1.62 -8.04
N GLU A 86 5.86 -2.40 -6.96
CA GLU A 86 5.38 -3.78 -6.92
C GLU A 86 4.73 -4.10 -5.57
N PHE A 87 3.88 -5.14 -5.55
CA PHE A 87 3.29 -5.69 -4.35
C PHE A 87 3.40 -7.21 -4.36
N GLN A 88 4.19 -7.79 -3.46
CA GLN A 88 4.39 -9.25 -3.37
C GLN A 88 4.75 -9.87 -4.74
N GLY A 89 5.64 -9.21 -5.49
CA GLY A 89 6.05 -9.62 -6.83
C GLY A 89 5.04 -9.33 -7.96
N VAL A 90 3.91 -8.68 -7.67
CA VAL A 90 2.96 -8.18 -8.68
C VAL A 90 3.38 -6.79 -9.12
N PRO A 91 3.71 -6.56 -10.42
CA PRO A 91 4.01 -5.22 -10.92
C PRO A 91 2.79 -4.29 -10.79
N LEU A 92 3.04 -3.05 -10.40
CA LEU A 92 2.04 -2.00 -10.27
C LEU A 92 2.35 -0.86 -11.24
N GLY A 93 1.38 0.03 -11.46
CA GLY A 93 1.60 1.28 -12.19
C GLY A 93 2.21 2.36 -11.31
N ARG A 94 1.71 2.52 -10.08
CA ARG A 94 2.19 3.50 -9.09
C ARG A 94 1.75 3.13 -7.68
N ILE A 95 2.54 3.56 -6.69
CA ILE A 95 2.18 3.53 -5.27
C ILE A 95 2.03 4.96 -4.79
N TYR A 96 0.91 5.24 -4.13
CA TYR A 96 0.67 6.49 -3.45
C TYR A 96 0.63 6.27 -1.94
N TYR A 97 1.45 7.01 -1.21
CA TYR A 97 1.54 7.01 0.23
C TYR A 97 0.67 8.14 0.79
N GLY A 98 -0.39 7.76 1.49
CA GLY A 98 -1.41 8.63 2.05
C GLY A 98 -1.13 9.06 3.47
N CYS A 99 -1.12 10.37 3.65
CA CYS A 99 -0.89 11.06 4.91
C CYS A 99 -2.17 11.73 5.38
N ASP A 100 -2.56 11.46 6.61
CA ASP A 100 -3.64 12.17 7.30
C ASP A 100 -3.23 13.65 7.49
N LYS A 101 -4.05 14.58 7.00
CA LYS A 101 -3.78 16.03 7.00
C LYS A 101 -3.71 16.61 8.40
N ASP A 102 -4.55 16.09 9.31
CA ASP A 102 -4.68 16.65 10.66
C ASP A 102 -3.51 16.22 11.55
N SER A 103 -3.12 14.95 11.49
CA SER A 103 -2.06 14.39 12.31
C SER A 103 -0.68 14.41 11.63
N GLY A 104 -0.64 14.57 10.30
CA GLY A 104 0.59 14.46 9.51
C GLY A 104 1.16 13.04 9.48
N ARG A 105 0.37 12.02 9.82
CA ARG A 105 0.83 10.62 9.93
C ARG A 105 0.52 9.82 8.69
N PHE A 106 1.44 8.93 8.34
CA PHE A 106 1.26 7.96 7.27
C PHE A 106 0.26 6.88 7.71
N SER A 107 -0.83 6.71 6.96
CA SER A 107 -1.91 5.81 7.37
C SER A 107 -2.60 5.09 6.22
N LEU A 108 -2.31 5.45 4.97
CA LEU A 108 -3.02 4.94 3.81
C LEU A 108 -2.04 4.65 2.68
N VAL A 109 -2.30 3.63 1.88
CA VAL A 109 -1.56 3.33 0.65
C VAL A 109 -2.57 3.06 -0.46
N VAL A 110 -2.34 3.65 -1.62
CA VAL A 110 -3.10 3.34 -2.84
C VAL A 110 -2.14 2.73 -3.86
N LEU A 111 -2.43 1.53 -4.31
CA LEU A 111 -1.69 0.81 -5.33
C LEU A 111 -2.51 0.88 -6.62
N ALA A 112 -2.01 1.61 -7.62
CA ALA A 112 -2.60 1.59 -8.95
C ALA A 112 -2.14 0.32 -9.69
N HIS A 113 -3.07 -0.45 -10.20
CA HIS A 113 -2.80 -1.71 -10.89
C HIS A 113 -3.68 -1.89 -12.12
N ASP A 114 -3.29 -2.85 -12.99
CA ASP A 114 -4.09 -3.25 -14.12
C ASP A 114 -5.16 -4.29 -13.74
N LEU A 115 -6.22 -4.37 -14.55
CA LEU A 115 -7.31 -5.34 -14.36
C LEU A 115 -6.81 -6.79 -14.35
N ILE A 116 -5.79 -7.10 -15.16
CA ILE A 116 -5.22 -8.45 -15.24
C ILE A 116 -4.53 -8.88 -13.94
N SER A 117 -4.08 -7.93 -13.12
CA SER A 117 -3.36 -8.18 -11.87
C SER A 117 -4.31 -8.48 -10.70
N VAL A 118 -5.61 -8.12 -10.80
CA VAL A 118 -6.59 -8.23 -9.71
C VAL A 118 -6.63 -9.63 -9.10
N ARG A 119 -6.69 -10.67 -9.93
CA ARG A 119 -6.73 -12.06 -9.43
C ARG A 119 -5.51 -12.40 -8.57
N GLN A 120 -4.32 -11.99 -9.02
CA GLN A 120 -3.09 -12.25 -8.30
C GLN A 120 -3.01 -11.41 -7.03
N LEU A 121 -3.40 -10.13 -7.08
CA LEU A 121 -3.44 -9.25 -5.89
C LEU A 121 -4.39 -9.78 -4.82
N VAL A 122 -5.58 -10.25 -5.21
CA VAL A 122 -6.53 -10.90 -4.29
C VAL A 122 -5.88 -12.14 -3.68
N GLN A 123 -5.27 -13.02 -4.49
CA GLN A 123 -4.60 -14.23 -3.98
C GLN A 123 -3.49 -13.91 -2.98
N GLN A 124 -2.62 -12.94 -3.28
CA GLN A 124 -1.54 -12.53 -2.38
C GLN A 124 -2.08 -11.90 -1.10
N THR A 125 -3.13 -11.08 -1.20
CA THR A 125 -3.75 -10.44 -0.03
C THR A 125 -4.45 -11.47 0.85
N THR A 126 -5.16 -12.44 0.28
CA THR A 126 -5.74 -13.57 1.02
C THR A 126 -4.67 -14.38 1.74
N ALA A 127 -3.52 -14.62 1.11
CA ALA A 127 -2.42 -15.32 1.77
C ALA A 127 -1.85 -14.57 2.99
N LEU A 128 -1.91 -13.24 2.97
CA LEU A 128 -1.44 -12.39 4.07
C LEU A 128 -2.46 -12.17 5.18
N LEU A 129 -3.73 -12.00 4.82
CA LEU A 129 -4.79 -11.50 5.73
C LEU A 129 -5.89 -12.52 6.02
N GLY A 130 -5.88 -13.67 5.35
CA GLY A 130 -6.97 -14.64 5.37
C GLY A 130 -8.11 -14.28 4.41
N GLU A 131 -9.26 -14.92 4.58
CA GLU A 131 -10.42 -14.71 3.71
C GLU A 131 -10.96 -13.27 3.78
N PRO A 132 -11.43 -12.71 2.64
CA PRO A 132 -12.03 -11.38 2.63
C PRO A 132 -13.31 -11.33 3.46
N THR A 133 -13.58 -10.16 4.03
CA THR A 133 -14.83 -9.89 4.74
C THR A 133 -16.02 -9.80 3.80
N ASN A 134 -15.82 -9.24 2.60
CA ASN A 134 -16.85 -9.12 1.57
C ASN A 134 -16.24 -9.16 0.18
N THR A 135 -16.92 -9.81 -0.76
CA THR A 135 -16.58 -9.81 -2.18
C THR A 135 -17.83 -9.51 -2.98
N THR A 136 -17.74 -8.53 -3.87
CA THR A 136 -18.80 -8.13 -4.79
C THR A 136 -18.30 -8.23 -6.24
N MET A 137 -19.15 -7.91 -7.21
CA MET A 137 -18.73 -7.86 -8.62
C MET A 137 -17.66 -6.79 -8.92
N ILE A 138 -17.55 -5.76 -8.09
CA ILE A 138 -16.69 -4.60 -8.36
C ILE A 138 -15.49 -4.49 -7.40
N GLN A 139 -15.52 -5.19 -6.27
CA GLN A 139 -14.46 -5.11 -5.26
C GLN A 139 -14.41 -6.30 -4.30
N THR A 140 -13.24 -6.50 -3.71
CA THR A 140 -12.97 -7.43 -2.60
C THR A 140 -12.44 -6.63 -1.41
N ILE A 141 -12.97 -6.87 -0.20
CA ILE A 141 -12.68 -6.09 1.01
C ILE A 141 -12.26 -6.99 2.16
N TRP A 142 -11.22 -6.58 2.89
CA TRP A 142 -10.85 -7.06 4.22
C TRP A 142 -11.04 -5.92 5.22
N ALA A 143 -12.08 -6.01 6.05
CA ALA A 143 -12.37 -5.03 7.10
C ALA A 143 -11.95 -5.60 8.46
N LEU A 144 -10.64 -5.60 8.72
CA LEU A 144 -10.06 -6.06 9.98
C LEU A 144 -10.14 -4.95 11.05
N PRO A 145 -10.01 -5.28 12.36
CA PRO A 145 -10.14 -4.30 13.44
C PRO A 145 -9.18 -3.11 13.34
N ASN A 146 -7.94 -3.35 12.91
CA ASN A 146 -6.89 -2.34 12.80
C ASN A 146 -6.55 -1.96 11.35
N LEU A 147 -6.99 -2.73 10.37
CA LEU A 147 -6.59 -2.60 8.98
C LEU A 147 -7.81 -2.75 8.07
N TYR A 148 -7.93 -1.85 7.11
CA TYR A 148 -8.88 -1.96 6.02
C TYR A 148 -8.12 -2.15 4.71
N VAL A 149 -8.49 -3.15 3.94
CA VAL A 149 -7.96 -3.36 2.59
C VAL A 149 -9.12 -3.51 1.62
N GLN A 150 -9.06 -2.84 0.48
CA GLN A 150 -9.94 -3.11 -0.66
C GLN A 150 -9.11 -3.30 -1.92
N ILE A 151 -9.65 -4.09 -2.84
CA ILE A 151 -9.14 -4.25 -4.20
C ILE A 151 -10.34 -4.10 -5.13
N ASP A 152 -10.31 -3.09 -5.99
CA ASP A 152 -11.27 -2.89 -7.07
C ASP A 152 -10.61 -3.17 -8.44
N GLN A 153 -11.18 -2.68 -9.53
CA GLN A 153 -10.68 -2.92 -10.88
C GLN A 153 -9.38 -2.16 -11.22
N VAL A 154 -9.08 -1.08 -10.50
CA VAL A 154 -7.99 -0.13 -10.82
C VAL A 154 -7.11 0.18 -9.62
N PHE A 155 -7.62 0.06 -8.40
CA PHE A 155 -6.90 0.36 -7.18
C PHE A 155 -7.02 -0.74 -6.13
N MET A 156 -5.91 -0.99 -5.46
CA MET A 156 -5.89 -1.59 -4.13
C MET A 156 -5.61 -0.50 -3.11
N ILE A 157 -6.42 -0.38 -2.07
CA ILE A 157 -6.24 0.61 -1.00
C ILE A 157 -6.06 -0.13 0.31
N ILE A 158 -4.98 0.21 1.02
CA ILE A 158 -4.62 -0.32 2.35
C ILE A 158 -4.66 0.85 3.32
N TYR A 159 -5.42 0.72 4.40
CA TYR A 159 -5.65 1.80 5.36
C TYR A 159 -5.51 1.28 6.80
N ASP A 160 -4.57 1.87 7.56
CA ASP A 160 -4.41 1.59 8.97
C ASP A 160 -5.35 2.47 9.81
N ARG A 161 -6.32 1.82 10.46
CA ARG A 161 -7.37 2.46 11.26
C ARG A 161 -6.85 3.07 12.56
N ARG A 162 -5.63 2.72 13.00
CA ARG A 162 -5.01 3.25 14.23
C ARG A 162 -4.25 4.54 13.94
N ALA A 163 -3.66 4.63 12.75
CA ALA A 163 -2.86 5.76 12.31
C ALA A 163 -3.70 6.88 11.68
N GLY A 164 -4.76 6.55 10.95
CA GLY A 164 -5.65 7.52 10.31
C GLY A 164 -6.97 7.73 11.05
N LYS A 165 -7.68 8.80 10.69
CA LYS A 165 -9.04 9.08 11.17
C LYS A 165 -9.98 9.31 9.99
N ILE A 166 -10.98 8.46 9.84
CA ILE A 166 -12.08 8.58 8.84
C ILE A 166 -13.44 8.52 9.52
#